data_AF-A0A1Z9BJP5-F1
#
_entry.id   AF-A0A1Z9BJP5-F1
#
_cell.length_a   1.000
_cell.length_b   1.000
_cell.length_c   1.000
_cell.angle_alpha   90.00
_cell.angle_beta   90.00
_cell.angle_gamma   90.00
#
_symmetry.space_group_name_H-M   'P 1'
#
loop_
_entity.id
_entity.type
_entity.pdbx_description
1 polymer ?
#
loop_
_entity_poly.entity_id
_entity_poly.type
_entity_poly.pdbx_seq_one_letter_code
_entity_poly.pdbx_strand_id
1 'polypeptide(L)'
;MIGSRETRSAKIRQNLGHPVVDADGHWIETAPVMKGFFLDFVKDLGGPELAARFESAGGLDYDDTVLRPWSRMSEQERRELWTTRPPWWTLPSSNTLDRATAHLPNLLYERLDDFGIDFAVLYPSRTLTTPAIKEAELRQIACRALNVYHAELYGGYGDRMTPTAMIPMHTPEEGIAELEHAVGELGLKAIMINGLVHRPIGDAGEANSMHGQQPNWGAGSGERIDTLGLDSAYDYDPFWRRCVELKVAPASHTPGMGWGSRRSISSYVSNHIGSFGASMEALCRSLFLGGVTRRFPELSFGLLEGGVSWACELYAGLVSHWEKRNAQSIHQLDPARIDRALLLDLFDRYGNERMKKEGEAIATAFQSLEPEPPDLDEYAACEITQKEDIRDLFVPRFYFGCEADDPMVAWAFDERINPMGAQLRAMFSSDMGHWDVPEMSGILEEAWELVEDGNLDEAGFRDFVFTNPVRFYTTVNPDFFVGTRVEAEAAQILATGSE
;
A
#
# COMPACT_ATOMS: atom_id res chain seq x y z
N MET A 1 -19.14 -29.37 -11.00
CA MET A 1 -18.21 -28.23 -11.01
C MET A 1 -18.32 -27.51 -12.33
N ILE A 2 -18.71 -26.24 -12.27
CA ILE A 2 -18.63 -25.32 -13.40
C ILE A 2 -17.19 -24.81 -13.40
N GLY A 3 -16.35 -25.35 -14.28
CA GLY A 3 -14.89 -25.20 -14.20
C GLY A 3 -14.20 -26.52 -13.89
N SER A 4 -13.90 -27.29 -14.93
CA SER A 4 -13.19 -28.60 -14.81
C SER A 4 -12.38 -28.90 -16.06
N ARG A 5 -11.92 -27.84 -16.74
CA ARG A 5 -10.99 -27.99 -17.86
C ARG A 5 -9.60 -28.03 -17.25
N GLU A 6 -8.71 -28.89 -17.75
CA GLU A 6 -7.28 -28.78 -17.41
C GLU A 6 -6.74 -27.46 -18.01
N THR A 7 -6.96 -26.34 -17.32
CA THR A 7 -6.40 -25.03 -17.67
C THR A 7 -4.87 -25.14 -17.65
N ARG A 8 -4.17 -24.25 -18.36
CA ARG A 8 -2.71 -24.22 -18.29
C ARG A 8 -2.25 -23.86 -16.88
N SER A 9 -2.92 -22.94 -16.19
CA SER A 9 -2.73 -22.68 -14.75
C SER A 9 -2.82 -23.95 -13.89
N ALA A 10 -3.86 -24.77 -14.05
CA ALA A 10 -3.99 -26.02 -13.30
C ALA A 10 -2.87 -27.03 -13.62
N LYS A 11 -2.42 -27.10 -14.88
CA LYS A 11 -1.29 -27.96 -15.29
C LYS A 11 0.04 -27.49 -14.71
N ILE A 12 0.28 -26.17 -14.72
CA ILE A 12 1.47 -25.57 -14.10
C ILE A 12 1.45 -25.91 -12.61
N ARG A 13 0.33 -25.65 -11.92
CA ARG A 13 0.19 -25.94 -10.49
C ARG A 13 0.49 -27.40 -10.13
N GLN A 14 0.07 -28.36 -10.95
CA GLN A 14 0.36 -29.80 -10.76
C GLN A 14 1.85 -30.15 -10.85
N ASN A 15 2.64 -29.36 -11.59
CA ASN A 15 4.08 -29.55 -11.74
C ASN A 15 4.90 -28.81 -10.67
N LEU A 16 4.29 -27.87 -9.95
CA LEU A 16 4.96 -27.17 -8.85
C LEU A 16 5.10 -28.08 -7.62
N GLY A 17 6.30 -28.06 -7.02
CA GLY A 17 6.60 -28.77 -5.78
C GLY A 17 6.13 -28.06 -4.50
N HIS A 18 5.37 -26.96 -4.64
CA HIS A 18 4.86 -26.14 -3.54
C HIS A 18 3.46 -25.60 -3.87
N PRO A 19 2.69 -25.16 -2.86
CA PRO A 19 1.43 -24.45 -3.08
C PRO A 19 1.61 -23.05 -3.67
N VAL A 20 0.49 -22.45 -4.06
CA VAL A 20 0.37 -21.05 -4.50
C VAL A 20 -0.57 -20.33 -3.53
N VAL A 21 -0.09 -19.24 -2.95
CA VAL A 21 -0.84 -18.35 -2.07
C VAL A 21 -0.99 -17.02 -2.77
N ASP A 22 -2.24 -16.64 -3.03
CA ASP A 22 -2.58 -15.32 -3.52
C ASP A 22 -2.76 -14.37 -2.33
N ALA A 23 -1.88 -13.37 -2.24
CA ALA A 23 -1.85 -12.40 -1.15
C ALA A 23 -2.80 -11.21 -1.37
N ASP A 24 -3.41 -11.10 -2.56
CA ASP A 24 -4.25 -9.98 -2.97
C ASP A 24 -5.21 -10.41 -4.10
N GLY A 25 -6.12 -11.31 -3.73
CA GLY A 25 -7.28 -11.64 -4.55
C GLY A 25 -8.43 -10.68 -4.22
N HIS A 26 -9.37 -10.52 -5.14
CA HIS A 26 -10.51 -9.63 -4.93
C HIS A 26 -11.85 -10.37 -4.94
N TRP A 27 -12.78 -9.83 -4.17
CA TRP A 27 -14.19 -10.15 -4.30
C TRP A 27 -14.99 -8.87 -4.57
N ILE A 28 -15.95 -8.99 -5.48
CA ILE A 28 -16.76 -7.85 -5.89
C ILE A 28 -18.09 -7.90 -5.15
N GLU A 29 -18.40 -6.82 -4.46
CA GLU A 29 -19.62 -6.66 -3.71
C GLU A 29 -20.80 -6.42 -4.65
N THR A 30 -21.89 -7.12 -4.41
CA THR A 30 -23.11 -7.01 -5.22
C THR A 30 -24.07 -6.05 -4.54
N ALA A 31 -24.13 -4.80 -5.02
CA ALA A 31 -24.90 -3.72 -4.38
C ALA A 31 -26.35 -4.10 -3.99
N PRO A 32 -27.17 -4.78 -4.82
CA PRO A 32 -28.52 -5.19 -4.42
C PRO A 32 -28.60 -6.09 -3.18
N VAL A 33 -27.57 -6.90 -2.92
CA VAL A 33 -27.51 -7.80 -1.75
C VAL A 33 -26.86 -7.07 -0.58
N MET A 34 -25.71 -6.46 -0.83
CA MET A 34 -24.92 -5.74 0.17
C MET A 34 -25.70 -4.57 0.76
N LYS A 35 -26.31 -3.70 -0.06
CA LYS A 35 -26.95 -2.46 0.42
C LYS A 35 -28.07 -2.72 1.43
N GLY A 36 -28.86 -3.78 1.22
CA GLY A 36 -29.91 -4.19 2.16
C GLY A 36 -29.33 -4.55 3.53
N PHE A 37 -28.32 -5.45 3.53
CA PHE A 37 -27.63 -5.85 4.76
C PHE A 37 -27.07 -4.65 5.54
N PHE A 38 -26.39 -3.72 4.85
CA PHE A 38 -25.77 -2.57 5.52
C PHE A 38 -26.80 -1.61 6.10
N LEU A 39 -27.89 -1.32 5.38
CA LEU A 39 -28.94 -0.43 5.89
C LEU A 39 -29.62 -1.04 7.12
N ASP A 40 -29.90 -2.34 7.10
CA ASP A 40 -30.47 -3.04 8.25
C ASP A 40 -29.49 -3.05 9.43
N PHE A 41 -28.21 -3.39 9.20
CA PHE A 41 -27.18 -3.40 10.23
C PHE A 41 -26.97 -2.01 10.87
N VAL A 42 -26.81 -0.97 10.05
CA VAL A 42 -26.62 0.41 10.51
C VAL A 42 -27.84 0.87 11.29
N LYS A 43 -29.05 0.50 10.87
CA LYS A 43 -30.28 0.82 11.59
C LYS A 43 -30.37 0.12 12.93
N ASP A 44 -29.98 -1.16 13.00
CA ASP A 44 -30.05 -1.95 14.23
C ASP A 44 -29.01 -1.51 15.27
N LEU A 45 -27.79 -1.20 14.84
CA LEU A 45 -26.70 -0.79 15.73
C LEU A 45 -26.68 0.73 16.00
N GLY A 46 -26.90 1.53 14.96
CA GLY A 46 -26.75 2.99 14.97
C GLY A 46 -28.07 3.78 15.00
N GLY A 47 -29.21 3.10 14.88
CA GLY A 47 -30.53 3.71 14.86
C GLY A 47 -30.95 4.28 13.50
N PRO A 48 -32.23 4.69 13.38
CA PRO A 48 -32.81 5.11 12.10
C PRO A 48 -32.23 6.42 11.55
N GLU A 49 -31.73 7.32 12.40
CA GLU A 49 -31.12 8.58 11.97
C GLU A 49 -29.77 8.36 11.29
N LEU A 50 -28.91 7.51 11.87
CA LEU A 50 -27.63 7.17 11.27
C LEU A 50 -27.81 6.39 9.97
N ALA A 51 -28.77 5.47 9.91
CA ALA A 51 -29.11 4.76 8.68
C ALA A 51 -29.57 5.72 7.56
N ALA A 52 -30.39 6.72 7.88
CA ALA A 52 -30.81 7.73 6.91
C ALA A 52 -29.64 8.61 6.42
N ARG A 53 -28.71 8.98 7.31
CA ARG A 53 -27.48 9.70 6.95
C ARG A 53 -26.58 8.85 6.04
N PHE A 54 -26.38 7.59 6.39
CA PHE A 54 -25.61 6.63 5.61
C PHE A 54 -26.20 6.42 4.21
N GLU A 55 -27.52 6.24 4.10
CA GLU A 55 -28.20 6.14 2.81
C GLU A 55 -28.06 7.43 1.98
N SER A 56 -28.21 8.59 2.62
CA SER A 56 -28.09 9.90 1.98
C SER A 56 -26.68 10.19 1.46
N ALA A 57 -25.66 9.63 2.11
CA ALA A 57 -24.26 9.70 1.66
C ALA A 57 -23.97 8.78 0.45
N GLY A 58 -24.97 8.03 -0.05
CA GLY A 58 -24.83 7.06 -1.13
C GLY A 58 -24.55 5.62 -0.64
N GLY A 59 -24.47 5.40 0.67
CA GLY A 59 -24.03 4.13 1.26
C GLY A 59 -22.56 3.82 0.92
N LEU A 60 -22.26 2.54 0.65
CA LEU A 60 -20.92 2.06 0.26
C LEU A 60 -20.79 1.71 -1.23
N ASP A 61 -21.81 2.00 -2.04
CA ASP A 61 -21.75 1.68 -3.45
C ASP A 61 -20.89 2.73 -4.18
N TYR A 62 -19.69 2.31 -4.62
CA TYR A 62 -18.79 3.13 -5.45
C TYR A 62 -19.48 3.75 -6.67
N ASP A 63 -20.46 3.06 -7.26
CA ASP A 63 -21.20 3.61 -8.39
C ASP A 63 -22.00 4.87 -7.98
N ASP A 64 -22.59 4.87 -6.78
CA ASP A 64 -23.38 5.98 -6.24
C ASP A 64 -22.52 7.11 -5.66
N THR A 65 -21.38 6.79 -5.05
CA THR A 65 -20.52 7.76 -4.36
C THR A 65 -19.49 8.42 -5.28
N VAL A 66 -19.07 7.76 -6.37
CA VAL A 66 -17.98 8.24 -7.24
C VAL A 66 -18.41 8.33 -8.71
N LEU A 67 -18.85 7.22 -9.32
CA LEU A 67 -19.03 7.17 -10.78
C LEU A 67 -20.22 7.99 -11.30
N ARG A 68 -21.40 7.83 -10.69
CA ARG A 68 -22.62 8.54 -11.09
C ARG A 68 -22.48 10.05 -10.82
N PRO A 69 -21.97 10.52 -9.67
CA PRO A 69 -21.70 11.94 -9.47
C PRO A 69 -20.78 12.51 -10.54
N TRP A 70 -19.63 11.87 -10.80
CA TRP A 70 -18.68 12.35 -11.81
C TRP A 70 -19.27 12.40 -13.23
N SER A 71 -20.06 11.38 -13.60
CA SER A 71 -20.65 11.29 -14.95
C SER A 71 -21.74 12.34 -15.20
N ARG A 72 -22.40 12.84 -14.15
CA ARG A 72 -23.40 13.92 -14.22
C ARG A 72 -22.77 15.31 -14.39
N MET A 73 -21.49 15.48 -14.03
CA MET A 73 -20.79 16.77 -14.18
C MET A 73 -20.57 17.11 -15.65
N SER A 74 -20.76 18.38 -16.00
CA SER A 74 -20.33 18.98 -17.27
C SER A 74 -18.81 19.08 -17.36
N GLU A 75 -18.29 19.28 -18.58
CA GLU A 75 -16.85 19.53 -18.78
C GLU A 75 -16.39 20.79 -18.03
N GLN A 76 -17.23 21.83 -17.99
CA GLN A 76 -16.95 23.07 -17.26
C GLN A 76 -16.80 22.80 -15.76
N GLU A 77 -17.76 22.11 -15.13
CA GLU A 77 -17.69 21.79 -13.70
C GLU A 77 -16.46 20.93 -13.38
N ARG A 78 -16.12 19.95 -14.23
CA ARG A 78 -14.91 19.13 -14.05
C ARG A 78 -13.63 19.97 -14.10
N ARG A 79 -13.59 21.02 -14.92
CA ARG A 79 -12.43 21.94 -15.01
C ARG A 79 -12.38 22.92 -13.85
N GLU A 80 -13.53 23.45 -13.43
CA GLU A 80 -13.64 24.40 -12.32
C GLU A 80 -13.26 23.75 -10.98
N LEU A 81 -13.71 22.52 -10.75
CA LEU A 81 -13.41 21.76 -9.53
C LEU A 81 -12.18 20.85 -9.67
N TRP A 82 -11.60 20.78 -10.87
CA TRP A 82 -10.52 19.87 -11.23
C TRP A 82 -10.78 18.40 -10.82
N THR A 83 -11.99 17.91 -11.03
CA THR A 83 -12.43 16.60 -10.52
C THR A 83 -11.80 15.46 -11.30
N THR A 84 -10.88 14.75 -10.64
CA THR A 84 -10.15 13.58 -11.13
C THR A 84 -11.08 12.55 -11.79
N ARG A 85 -10.71 12.06 -12.98
CA ARG A 85 -11.43 10.99 -13.70
C ARG A 85 -11.32 9.68 -12.91
N PRO A 86 -12.44 9.10 -12.43
CA PRO A 86 -12.41 7.83 -11.72
C PRO A 86 -12.26 6.63 -12.68
N PRO A 87 -11.86 5.46 -12.14
CA PRO A 87 -11.97 4.17 -12.82
C PRO A 87 -13.35 3.93 -13.43
N TRP A 88 -13.42 3.34 -14.63
CA TRP A 88 -14.67 3.08 -15.35
C TRP A 88 -14.59 1.77 -16.14
N TRP A 89 -15.71 1.04 -16.20
CA TRP A 89 -15.75 -0.33 -16.76
C TRP A 89 -14.65 -1.23 -16.19
N THR A 90 -14.40 -1.12 -14.89
CA THR A 90 -13.30 -1.79 -14.16
C THR A 90 -13.49 -3.29 -13.96
N LEU A 91 -14.56 -3.87 -14.51
CA LEU A 91 -14.97 -5.22 -14.23
C LEU A 91 -15.21 -5.95 -15.55
N PRO A 92 -14.51 -7.07 -15.81
CA PRO A 92 -14.69 -7.85 -17.03
C PRO A 92 -16.15 -8.26 -17.22
N SER A 93 -16.69 -8.03 -18.42
CA SER A 93 -18.11 -8.31 -18.72
C SER A 93 -18.32 -9.26 -19.89
N SER A 94 -17.30 -9.48 -20.73
CA SER A 94 -17.33 -10.46 -21.82
C SER A 94 -17.31 -11.90 -21.29
N ASN A 95 -16.55 -12.16 -20.23
CA ASN A 95 -16.49 -13.45 -19.55
C ASN A 95 -17.46 -13.47 -18.35
N THR A 96 -18.72 -13.83 -18.63
CA THR A 96 -19.77 -13.88 -17.60
C THR A 96 -19.47 -14.84 -16.46
N LEU A 97 -18.72 -15.92 -16.72
CA LEU A 97 -18.38 -16.89 -15.68
C LEU A 97 -17.42 -16.26 -14.66
N ASP A 98 -16.34 -15.64 -15.12
CA ASP A 98 -15.38 -14.94 -14.25
C ASP A 98 -16.04 -13.78 -13.53
N ARG A 99 -16.89 -13.02 -14.25
CA ARG A 99 -17.70 -11.96 -13.66
C ARG A 99 -18.53 -12.47 -12.49
N ALA A 100 -19.26 -13.56 -12.64
CA ALA A 100 -20.06 -14.15 -11.58
C ALA A 100 -19.18 -14.76 -10.46
N THR A 101 -18.00 -15.28 -10.81
CA THR A 101 -17.07 -15.91 -9.87
C THR A 101 -16.57 -14.92 -8.84
N ALA A 102 -16.18 -13.71 -9.25
CA ALA A 102 -15.74 -12.68 -8.32
C ALA A 102 -16.84 -12.22 -7.33
N HIS A 103 -18.11 -12.50 -7.62
CA HIS A 103 -19.26 -12.11 -6.78
C HIS A 103 -19.75 -13.22 -5.85
N LEU A 104 -19.43 -14.49 -6.13
CA LEU A 104 -20.05 -15.66 -5.50
C LEU A 104 -18.97 -16.50 -4.80
N PRO A 105 -18.85 -16.42 -3.46
CA PRO A 105 -17.79 -17.11 -2.71
C PRO A 105 -17.73 -18.62 -2.99
N ASN A 106 -18.87 -19.30 -3.07
CA ASN A 106 -18.90 -20.73 -3.36
C ASN A 106 -18.36 -21.05 -4.77
N LEU A 107 -18.67 -20.21 -5.77
CA LEU A 107 -18.18 -20.41 -7.12
C LEU A 107 -16.68 -20.10 -7.21
N LEU A 108 -16.22 -19.04 -6.55
CA LEU A 108 -14.80 -18.73 -6.42
C LEU A 108 -14.03 -19.90 -5.80
N TYR A 109 -14.53 -20.41 -4.67
CA TYR A 109 -13.98 -21.56 -3.96
C TYR A 109 -13.83 -22.80 -4.86
N GLU A 110 -14.85 -23.13 -5.68
CA GLU A 110 -14.79 -24.25 -6.62
C GLU A 110 -13.75 -24.02 -7.73
N ARG A 111 -13.55 -22.77 -8.15
CA ARG A 111 -12.72 -22.42 -9.31
C ARG A 111 -11.27 -22.09 -8.99
N LEU A 112 -10.88 -21.94 -7.74
CA LEU A 112 -9.46 -21.71 -7.37
C LEU A 112 -8.51 -22.77 -7.97
N ASP A 113 -8.95 -24.01 -8.13
CA ASP A 113 -8.15 -25.06 -8.78
C ASP A 113 -7.92 -24.77 -10.29
N ASP A 114 -8.89 -24.17 -10.99
CA ASP A 114 -8.74 -23.74 -12.40
C ASP A 114 -7.73 -22.58 -12.52
N PHE A 115 -7.53 -21.80 -11.46
CA PHE A 115 -6.61 -20.65 -11.41
C PHE A 115 -5.22 -21.06 -10.95
N GLY A 116 -5.05 -22.29 -10.45
CA GLY A 116 -3.80 -22.77 -9.87
C GLY A 116 -3.52 -22.24 -8.47
N ILE A 117 -4.54 -21.78 -7.73
CA ILE A 117 -4.39 -21.15 -6.40
C ILE A 117 -4.87 -22.12 -5.30
N ASP A 118 -4.04 -22.32 -4.26
CA ASP A 118 -4.40 -23.17 -3.13
C ASP A 118 -5.08 -22.39 -1.99
N PHE A 119 -4.64 -21.16 -1.77
CA PHE A 119 -5.18 -20.27 -0.75
C PHE A 119 -5.20 -18.81 -1.23
N ALA A 120 -6.31 -18.09 -1.01
CA ALA A 120 -6.47 -16.69 -1.41
C ALA A 120 -6.86 -15.80 -0.23
N VAL A 121 -6.20 -14.66 -0.10
CA VAL A 121 -6.62 -13.58 0.79
C VAL A 121 -7.42 -12.57 -0.03
N LEU A 122 -8.65 -12.28 0.40
CA LEU A 122 -9.62 -11.56 -0.41
C LEU A 122 -9.88 -10.15 0.12
N TYR A 123 -9.55 -9.16 -0.69
CA TYR A 123 -9.83 -7.74 -0.46
C TYR A 123 -11.15 -7.33 -1.14
N PRO A 124 -11.92 -6.41 -0.52
CA PRO A 124 -13.08 -5.82 -1.19
C PRO A 124 -12.67 -4.93 -2.37
N SER A 125 -13.55 -4.75 -3.35
CA SER A 125 -13.27 -3.88 -4.50
C SER A 125 -14.13 -2.61 -4.50
N ARG A 126 -15.46 -2.76 -4.46
CA ARG A 126 -16.39 -1.63 -4.44
C ARG A 126 -16.41 -0.92 -3.10
N THR A 127 -16.05 -1.62 -2.02
CA THR A 127 -15.96 -1.05 -0.67
C THR A 127 -14.53 -0.87 -0.18
N LEU A 128 -13.53 -1.02 -1.07
CA LEU A 128 -12.10 -0.85 -0.76
C LEU A 128 -11.79 0.45 0.00
N THR A 129 -12.42 1.55 -0.41
CA THR A 129 -12.16 2.88 0.18
C THR A 129 -13.02 3.21 1.41
N THR A 130 -13.77 2.25 1.95
CA THR A 130 -14.60 2.44 3.16
C THR A 130 -13.83 3.04 4.35
N PRO A 131 -12.60 2.60 4.67
CA PRO A 131 -11.80 3.20 5.75
C PRO A 131 -11.43 4.67 5.51
N ALA A 132 -11.58 5.18 4.29
CA ALA A 132 -11.27 6.56 3.89
C ALA A 132 -12.50 7.50 3.95
N ILE A 133 -13.70 7.02 4.33
CA ILE A 133 -14.88 7.88 4.54
C ILE A 133 -14.52 8.99 5.54
N LYS A 134 -14.77 10.26 5.21
CA LYS A 134 -14.32 11.41 6.02
C LYS A 134 -15.05 11.53 7.36
N GLU A 135 -16.36 11.31 7.37
CA GLU A 135 -17.18 11.44 8.58
C GLU A 135 -16.97 10.25 9.52
N ALA A 136 -16.54 10.53 10.76
CA ALA A 136 -16.06 9.51 11.69
C ALA A 136 -17.10 8.44 12.04
N GLU A 137 -18.32 8.86 12.37
CA GLU A 137 -19.39 7.94 12.75
C GLU A 137 -19.80 7.03 11.58
N LEU A 138 -19.94 7.59 10.37
CA LEU A 138 -20.26 6.80 9.17
C LEU A 138 -19.12 5.84 8.81
N ARG A 139 -17.87 6.28 8.88
CA ARG A 139 -16.69 5.45 8.61
C ARG A 139 -16.64 4.25 9.54
N GLN A 140 -16.75 4.47 10.85
CA GLN A 140 -16.63 3.42 11.85
C GLN A 140 -17.76 2.40 11.71
N ILE A 141 -19.02 2.84 11.58
CA ILE A 141 -20.13 1.89 11.44
C ILE A 141 -20.10 1.16 10.10
N ALA A 142 -19.60 1.78 9.04
CA ALA A 142 -19.40 1.13 7.75
C ALA A 142 -18.35 0.02 7.79
N CYS A 143 -17.18 0.30 8.39
CA CYS A 143 -16.14 -0.71 8.58
C CYS A 143 -16.66 -1.88 9.42
N ARG A 144 -17.35 -1.57 10.52
CA ARG A 144 -18.01 -2.54 11.39
C ARG A 144 -18.97 -3.45 10.64
N ALA A 145 -19.90 -2.85 9.88
CA ALA A 145 -20.89 -3.60 9.09
C ALA A 145 -20.22 -4.50 8.04
N LEU A 146 -19.18 -4.00 7.37
CA LEU A 146 -18.44 -4.74 6.35
C LEU A 146 -17.68 -5.92 6.93
N ASN A 147 -17.08 -5.78 8.11
CA ASN A 147 -16.38 -6.86 8.79
C ASN A 147 -17.34 -7.98 9.23
N VAL A 148 -18.54 -7.62 9.73
CA VAL A 148 -19.58 -8.60 10.04
C VAL A 148 -20.05 -9.31 8.76
N TYR A 149 -20.25 -8.56 7.68
CA TYR A 149 -20.63 -9.13 6.39
C TYR A 149 -19.57 -10.10 5.84
N HIS A 150 -18.29 -9.75 5.94
CA HIS A 150 -17.18 -10.62 5.57
C HIS A 150 -17.18 -11.94 6.36
N ALA A 151 -17.35 -11.86 7.69
CA ALA A 151 -17.38 -13.02 8.55
C ALA A 151 -18.56 -13.96 8.21
N GLU A 152 -19.75 -13.40 7.95
CA GLU A 152 -20.92 -14.18 7.54
C GLU A 152 -20.74 -14.82 6.16
N LEU A 153 -20.26 -14.04 5.19
CA LEU A 153 -20.19 -14.47 3.80
C LEU A 153 -19.08 -15.51 3.56
N TYR A 154 -17.97 -15.42 4.30
CA TYR A 154 -16.78 -16.26 4.07
C TYR A 154 -16.48 -17.31 5.14
N GLY A 155 -17.20 -17.33 6.27
CA GLY A 155 -16.91 -18.22 7.39
C GLY A 155 -16.87 -19.73 7.05
N GLY A 156 -17.49 -20.14 5.93
CA GLY A 156 -17.50 -21.53 5.46
C GLY A 156 -16.36 -21.93 4.51
N TYR A 157 -15.42 -21.04 4.16
CA TYR A 157 -14.40 -21.28 3.14
C TYR A 157 -12.96 -21.17 3.66
N GLY A 158 -12.77 -21.17 4.98
CA GLY A 158 -11.51 -20.86 5.65
C GLY A 158 -10.34 -21.79 5.33
N ASP A 159 -10.60 -22.95 4.72
CA ASP A 159 -9.54 -23.87 4.29
C ASP A 159 -8.81 -23.41 3.02
N ARG A 160 -9.42 -22.50 2.24
CA ARG A 160 -8.86 -21.95 0.98
C ARG A 160 -8.97 -20.45 0.83
N MET A 161 -9.85 -19.77 1.57
CA MET A 161 -10.10 -18.34 1.39
C MET A 161 -10.26 -17.66 2.74
N THR A 162 -9.72 -16.44 2.87
CA THR A 162 -10.00 -15.57 4.00
C THR A 162 -10.22 -14.14 3.54
N PRO A 163 -11.30 -13.46 3.94
CA PRO A 163 -11.47 -12.05 3.65
C PRO A 163 -10.59 -11.22 4.59
N THR A 164 -10.31 -9.98 4.20
CA THR A 164 -9.65 -8.99 5.06
C THR A 164 -10.65 -8.19 5.87
N ALA A 165 -10.35 -7.94 7.15
CA ALA A 165 -11.06 -6.95 7.94
C ALA A 165 -10.62 -5.53 7.53
N MET A 166 -11.58 -4.63 7.39
CA MET A 166 -11.38 -3.23 7.04
C MET A 166 -11.17 -2.41 8.30
N ILE A 167 -9.99 -1.82 8.45
CA ILE A 167 -9.57 -1.12 9.67
C ILE A 167 -9.37 0.37 9.37
N PRO A 168 -10.17 1.27 9.97
CA PRO A 168 -10.03 2.72 9.78
C PRO A 168 -8.84 3.28 10.57
N MET A 169 -7.97 4.02 9.87
CA MET A 169 -6.74 4.59 10.43
C MET A 169 -6.82 6.10 10.65
N HIS A 170 -8.01 6.71 10.77
CA HIS A 170 -8.09 8.17 10.96
C HIS A 170 -7.51 8.61 12.32
N THR A 171 -7.68 7.78 13.35
CA THR A 171 -6.97 7.86 14.64
C THR A 171 -6.60 6.43 15.09
N PRO A 172 -5.57 6.26 15.95
CA PRO A 172 -5.20 4.94 16.48
C PRO A 172 -6.34 4.29 17.28
N GLU A 173 -7.16 5.06 17.99
CA GLU A 173 -8.29 4.53 18.78
C GLU A 173 -9.37 3.90 17.91
N GLU A 174 -9.71 4.53 16.77
CA GLU A 174 -10.65 3.95 15.81
C GLU A 174 -10.13 2.61 15.28
N GLY A 175 -8.85 2.56 14.90
CA GLY A 175 -8.22 1.35 14.39
C GLY A 175 -8.18 0.24 15.43
N ILE A 176 -7.81 0.54 16.68
CA ILE A 176 -7.78 -0.44 17.78
C ILE A 176 -9.19 -0.98 18.06
N ALA A 177 -10.20 -0.11 18.16
CA ALA A 177 -11.57 -0.52 18.46
C ALA A 177 -12.13 -1.46 17.37
N GLU A 178 -11.74 -1.26 16.11
CA GLU A 178 -12.15 -2.14 15.02
C GLU A 178 -11.34 -3.44 14.97
N LEU A 179 -10.04 -3.40 15.28
CA LEU A 179 -9.22 -4.62 15.42
C LEU A 179 -9.79 -5.55 16.49
N GLU A 180 -10.14 -5.01 17.66
CA GLU A 180 -10.68 -5.81 18.76
C GLU A 180 -11.98 -6.52 18.40
N HIS A 181 -12.81 -5.87 17.62
CA HIS A 181 -14.04 -6.49 17.13
C HIS A 181 -13.78 -7.48 15.99
N ALA A 182 -13.14 -7.03 14.91
CA ALA A 182 -13.00 -7.83 13.70
C ALA A 182 -12.12 -9.06 13.93
N VAL A 183 -11.03 -8.91 14.68
CA VAL A 183 -10.11 -10.01 14.99
C VAL A 183 -10.54 -10.75 16.26
N GLY A 184 -10.82 -10.01 17.34
CA GLY A 184 -11.09 -10.59 18.65
C GLY A 184 -12.48 -11.23 18.77
N GLU A 185 -13.52 -10.60 18.20
CA GLU A 185 -14.90 -11.09 18.29
C GLU A 185 -15.33 -11.89 17.07
N LEU A 186 -15.01 -11.45 15.85
CA LEU A 186 -15.41 -12.14 14.62
C LEU A 186 -14.42 -13.22 14.17
N GLY A 187 -13.17 -13.19 14.65
CA GLY A 187 -12.15 -14.18 14.31
C GLY A 187 -11.52 -14.00 12.92
N LEU A 188 -11.66 -12.82 12.30
CA LEU A 188 -10.95 -12.51 11.06
C LEU A 188 -9.44 -12.44 11.32
N LYS A 189 -8.64 -13.03 10.42
CA LYS A 189 -7.18 -13.20 10.62
C LYS A 189 -6.31 -12.35 9.69
N ALA A 190 -6.90 -11.73 8.67
CA ALA A 190 -6.23 -10.81 7.75
C ALA A 190 -6.87 -9.43 7.87
N ILE A 191 -6.08 -8.36 7.74
CA ILE A 191 -6.56 -6.98 7.89
C ILE A 191 -6.05 -6.11 6.75
N MET A 192 -6.87 -5.12 6.38
CA MET A 192 -6.53 -4.05 5.46
C MET A 192 -6.67 -2.71 6.18
N ILE A 193 -5.63 -1.89 6.12
CA ILE A 193 -5.63 -0.52 6.62
C ILE A 193 -5.68 0.48 5.47
N ASN A 194 -6.27 1.67 5.67
CA ASN A 194 -5.94 2.79 4.80
C ASN A 194 -4.56 3.32 5.17
N GLY A 195 -3.58 3.17 4.29
CA GLY A 195 -2.18 3.56 4.51
C GLY A 195 -1.93 5.06 4.63
N LEU A 196 -2.96 5.88 4.42
CA LEU A 196 -2.87 7.32 4.56
C LEU A 196 -4.21 7.95 4.92
N VAL A 197 -4.14 9.18 5.43
CA VAL A 197 -5.29 10.01 5.82
C VAL A 197 -5.07 11.44 5.32
N HIS A 198 -6.06 11.99 4.61
CA HIS A 198 -6.07 13.41 4.26
C HIS A 198 -6.45 14.25 5.47
N ARG A 199 -5.58 15.17 5.88
CA ARG A 199 -5.81 16.06 7.03
C ARG A 199 -5.81 17.52 6.61
N PRO A 200 -6.69 18.37 7.15
CA PRO A 200 -6.65 19.80 6.87
C PRO A 200 -5.35 20.44 7.37
N ILE A 201 -4.87 21.47 6.67
CA ILE A 201 -3.77 22.33 7.13
C ILE A 201 -4.37 23.67 7.56
N GLY A 202 -4.18 24.04 8.83
CA GLY A 202 -4.71 25.26 9.42
C GLY A 202 -6.22 25.22 9.67
N ASP A 203 -6.78 26.33 10.17
CA ASP A 203 -8.22 26.48 10.31
C ASP A 203 -8.88 26.65 8.93
N ALA A 204 -10.01 25.96 8.72
CA ALA A 204 -10.81 25.99 7.50
C ALA A 204 -11.40 27.39 7.26
N GLY A 205 -10.57 28.34 6.83
CA GLY A 205 -10.94 29.75 6.67
C GLY A 205 -9.81 30.69 6.25
N GLU A 206 -8.53 30.31 6.43
CA GLU A 206 -7.37 31.11 6.00
C GLU A 206 -6.66 30.56 4.75
N ALA A 207 -7.22 29.53 4.12
CA ALA A 207 -6.68 29.00 2.88
C ALA A 207 -6.82 30.05 1.75
N ASN A 208 -5.68 30.43 1.16
CA ASN A 208 -5.52 31.31 -0.01
C ASN A 208 -5.24 32.80 0.20
N SER A 209 -4.57 33.20 1.28
CA SER A 209 -3.71 34.38 1.16
C SER A 209 -2.25 33.94 1.20
N MET A 210 -1.63 33.83 0.02
CA MET A 210 -0.17 33.84 -0.08
C MET A 210 0.31 35.16 0.53
N HIS A 211 0.59 35.17 1.82
CA HIS A 211 1.38 36.23 2.41
C HIS A 211 2.77 36.12 1.79
N GLY A 212 3.31 37.22 1.26
CA GLY A 212 4.59 37.26 0.52
C GLY A 212 5.84 36.87 1.33
N GLN A 213 5.66 36.22 2.49
CA GLN A 213 6.66 35.69 3.40
C GLN A 213 6.68 34.14 3.42
N GLN A 214 5.71 33.45 2.80
CA GLN A 214 5.71 31.99 2.72
C GLN A 214 6.68 31.48 1.64
N PRO A 215 7.33 30.32 1.82
CA PRO A 215 8.11 29.67 0.78
C PRO A 215 7.28 29.49 -0.51
N ASN A 216 7.87 29.75 -1.66
CA ASN A 216 7.20 29.56 -2.96
C ASN A 216 7.23 28.09 -3.44
N TRP A 217 7.65 27.17 -2.58
CA TRP A 217 7.72 25.73 -2.81
C TRP A 217 6.93 24.99 -1.73
N GLY A 218 5.99 24.14 -2.13
CA GLY A 218 5.22 23.28 -1.23
C GLY A 218 4.18 23.99 -0.34
N ALA A 219 4.18 25.32 -0.24
CA ALA A 219 3.17 26.07 0.51
C ALA A 219 1.88 26.25 -0.31
N GLY A 220 0.72 26.09 0.34
CA GLY A 220 -0.58 26.47 -0.21
C GLY A 220 -1.58 25.33 -0.47
N SER A 221 -1.30 24.08 -0.06
CA SER A 221 -2.36 23.06 -0.01
C SER A 221 -3.27 23.30 1.21
N GLY A 222 -4.59 23.12 1.03
CA GLY A 222 -5.55 23.16 2.15
C GLY A 222 -5.57 21.88 2.99
N GLU A 223 -4.91 20.82 2.50
CA GLU A 223 -4.80 19.52 3.15
C GLU A 223 -3.35 18.98 3.01
N ARG A 224 -2.93 18.15 3.96
CA ARG A 224 -1.71 17.32 3.93
C ARG A 224 -2.09 15.84 3.97
N ILE A 225 -1.18 15.00 3.49
CA ILE A 225 -1.29 13.56 3.61
C ILE A 225 -0.54 13.14 4.88
N ASP A 226 -1.24 12.45 5.76
CA ASP A 226 -0.67 11.77 6.93
C ASP A 226 -0.48 10.29 6.59
N THR A 227 0.73 9.80 6.70
CA THR A 227 1.16 8.44 6.33
C THR A 227 1.47 7.56 7.55
N LEU A 228 0.86 7.86 8.70
CA LEU A 228 0.81 6.99 9.89
C LEU A 228 2.15 6.72 10.59
N GLY A 229 3.22 7.41 10.20
CA GLY A 229 4.57 7.30 10.77
C GLY A 229 5.19 8.68 10.97
N LEU A 230 6.23 8.97 10.20
CA LEU A 230 6.88 10.30 10.16
C LEU A 230 5.85 11.43 9.99
N ASP A 231 5.94 12.44 10.86
CA ASP A 231 5.08 13.64 10.90
C ASP A 231 3.58 13.38 11.04
N SER A 232 3.19 12.18 11.48
CA SER A 232 1.77 11.86 11.71
C SER A 232 1.15 12.75 12.79
N ALA A 233 -0.14 13.08 12.64
CA ALA A 233 -0.87 13.86 13.62
C ALA A 233 -1.11 13.11 14.94
N TYR A 234 -1.01 11.78 14.92
CA TYR A 234 -1.20 10.91 16.07
C TYR A 234 -0.03 9.96 16.22
N ASP A 235 0.17 9.48 17.45
CA ASP A 235 1.07 8.36 17.71
C ASP A 235 0.34 7.04 17.42
N TYR A 236 0.79 6.31 16.40
CA TYR A 236 0.23 5.00 16.01
C TYR A 236 0.91 3.82 16.70
N ASP A 237 1.92 4.03 17.54
CA ASP A 237 2.58 2.95 18.29
C ASP A 237 1.59 2.07 19.10
N PRO A 238 0.53 2.61 19.75
CA PRO A 238 -0.50 1.78 20.39
C PRO A 238 -1.23 0.86 19.42
N PHE A 239 -1.50 1.33 18.19
CA PHE A 239 -2.13 0.53 17.15
C PHE A 239 -1.20 -0.58 16.66
N TRP A 240 0.06 -0.27 16.36
CA TRP A 240 1.05 -1.26 15.94
C TRP A 240 1.24 -2.36 17.01
N ARG A 241 1.32 -1.96 18.28
CA ARG A 241 1.35 -2.91 19.39
C ARG A 241 0.14 -3.82 19.40
N ARG A 242 -1.05 -3.27 19.13
CA ARG A 242 -2.29 -4.06 19.09
C ARG A 242 -2.30 -5.08 17.95
N CYS A 243 -1.74 -4.75 16.78
CA CYS A 243 -1.53 -5.71 15.70
C CYS A 243 -0.67 -6.89 16.13
N VAL A 244 0.41 -6.65 16.89
CA VAL A 244 1.26 -7.72 17.46
C VAL A 244 0.46 -8.59 18.44
N GLU A 245 -0.24 -7.96 19.38
CA GLU A 245 -1.02 -8.68 20.40
C GLU A 245 -2.14 -9.55 19.81
N LEU A 246 -2.79 -9.06 18.76
CA LEU A 246 -3.87 -9.75 18.05
C LEU A 246 -3.37 -10.65 16.91
N LYS A 247 -2.04 -10.72 16.70
CA LYS A 247 -1.41 -11.54 15.66
C LYS A 247 -1.96 -11.27 14.27
N VAL A 248 -1.96 -10.00 13.85
CA VAL A 248 -2.39 -9.60 12.50
C VAL A 248 -1.36 -8.71 11.84
N ALA A 249 -1.03 -9.04 10.58
CA ALA A 249 -0.09 -8.26 9.77
C ALA A 249 -0.87 -7.18 8.99
N PRO A 250 -0.57 -5.88 9.18
CA PRO A 250 -1.22 -4.82 8.43
C PRO A 250 -0.85 -4.87 6.94
N ALA A 251 -1.87 -4.90 6.07
CA ALA A 251 -1.71 -4.67 4.64
C ALA A 251 -2.39 -3.35 4.24
N SER A 252 -1.71 -2.52 3.46
CA SER A 252 -2.27 -1.30 2.89
C SER A 252 -2.64 -1.53 1.43
N HIS A 253 -3.88 -1.17 1.11
CA HIS A 253 -4.44 -1.23 -0.24
C HIS A 253 -5.21 0.07 -0.51
N THR A 254 -4.46 1.16 -0.66
CA THR A 254 -4.97 2.54 -0.73
C THR A 254 -4.49 3.20 -2.02
N PRO A 255 -5.37 3.61 -2.94
CA PRO A 255 -4.98 4.20 -4.21
C PRO A 255 -4.45 5.63 -4.04
N GLY A 256 -3.45 6.00 -4.83
CA GLY A 256 -2.90 7.37 -4.91
C GLY A 256 -3.59 8.28 -5.93
N MET A 257 -4.74 7.88 -6.49
CA MET A 257 -5.51 8.71 -7.42
C MET A 257 -6.02 9.98 -6.74
N GLY A 258 -5.97 11.13 -7.42
CA GLY A 258 -6.36 12.41 -6.84
C GLY A 258 -5.25 13.13 -6.08
N TRP A 259 -4.07 12.51 -5.94
CA TRP A 259 -2.88 13.13 -5.34
C TRP A 259 -1.81 13.48 -6.40
N GLY A 260 -1.04 14.53 -6.13
CA GLY A 260 0.15 14.88 -6.91
C GLY A 260 -0.15 15.07 -8.39
N SER A 261 0.52 14.29 -9.23
CA SER A 261 0.36 14.27 -10.69
C SER A 261 -0.85 13.45 -11.18
N ARG A 262 -1.50 12.66 -10.31
CA ARG A 262 -2.59 11.71 -10.65
C ARG A 262 -3.97 12.35 -10.58
N ARG A 263 -4.07 13.55 -11.18
CA ARG A 263 -5.25 14.43 -11.09
C ARG A 263 -5.79 14.81 -12.46
N SER A 264 -5.65 13.93 -13.45
CA SER A 264 -6.23 14.14 -14.76
C SER A 264 -7.75 14.09 -14.67
N ILE A 265 -8.42 15.12 -15.18
CA ILE A 265 -9.88 15.18 -15.29
C ILE A 265 -10.41 14.36 -16.47
N SER A 266 -9.55 13.84 -17.34
CA SER A 266 -9.96 13.18 -18.59
C SER A 266 -9.38 11.78 -18.80
N SER A 267 -8.29 11.42 -18.12
CA SER A 267 -7.60 10.14 -18.32
C SER A 267 -7.52 9.34 -17.02
N TYR A 268 -8.30 8.26 -16.94
CA TYR A 268 -8.18 7.26 -15.87
C TYR A 268 -6.80 6.61 -15.87
N VAL A 269 -6.29 6.22 -17.04
CA VAL A 269 -4.99 5.56 -17.17
C VAL A 269 -3.85 6.42 -16.59
N SER A 270 -3.88 7.74 -16.85
CA SER A 270 -2.91 8.69 -16.26
C SER A 270 -3.00 8.75 -14.73
N ASN A 271 -4.21 8.57 -14.19
CA ASN A 271 -4.43 8.56 -12.75
C ASN A 271 -4.07 7.20 -12.13
N HIS A 272 -4.30 6.10 -12.84
CA HIS A 272 -4.17 4.73 -12.35
C HIS A 272 -2.73 4.21 -12.32
N ILE A 273 -1.98 4.39 -13.41
CA ILE A 273 -0.63 3.83 -13.55
C ILE A 273 0.27 4.32 -12.41
N GLY A 274 0.75 3.36 -11.60
CA GLY A 274 1.59 3.61 -10.43
C GLY A 274 0.88 4.33 -9.28
N SER A 275 -0.46 4.34 -9.25
CA SER A 275 -1.23 5.05 -8.22
C SER A 275 -1.11 4.39 -6.85
N PHE A 276 -1.24 3.06 -6.78
CA PHE A 276 -1.00 2.29 -5.57
C PHE A 276 0.46 2.39 -5.14
N GLY A 277 1.41 2.14 -6.05
CA GLY A 277 2.84 2.27 -5.77
C GLY A 277 3.23 3.62 -5.17
N ALA A 278 2.68 4.75 -5.67
CA ALA A 278 2.93 6.06 -5.08
C ALA A 278 2.41 6.21 -3.63
N SER A 279 1.21 5.69 -3.35
CA SER A 279 0.62 5.69 -2.01
C SER A 279 1.41 4.80 -1.05
N MET A 280 1.79 3.60 -1.50
CA MET A 280 2.59 2.65 -0.74
C MET A 280 4.01 3.14 -0.46
N GLU A 281 4.63 3.82 -1.43
CA GLU A 281 5.93 4.47 -1.26
C GLU A 281 5.87 5.49 -0.11
N ALA A 282 4.83 6.31 -0.08
CA ALA A 282 4.66 7.32 0.94
C ALA A 282 4.48 6.73 2.35
N LEU A 283 3.68 5.66 2.47
CA LEU A 283 3.52 4.91 3.72
C LEU A 283 4.84 4.23 4.12
N CYS A 284 5.48 3.47 3.22
CA CYS A 284 6.70 2.71 3.49
C CYS A 284 7.84 3.63 3.98
N ARG A 285 8.09 4.74 3.27
CA ARG A 285 9.08 5.75 3.67
C ARG A 285 8.77 6.32 5.05
N SER A 286 7.49 6.62 5.32
CA SER A 286 7.05 7.20 6.59
C SER A 286 7.20 6.24 7.77
N LEU A 287 6.82 4.97 7.61
CA LEU A 287 7.00 3.93 8.63
C LEU A 287 8.48 3.68 8.91
N PHE A 288 9.31 3.63 7.86
CA PHE A 288 10.75 3.42 8.01
C PHE A 288 11.41 4.61 8.70
N LEU A 289 11.36 5.80 8.12
CA LEU A 289 12.01 7.00 8.67
C LEU A 289 11.40 7.44 10.02
N GLY A 290 10.12 7.14 10.24
CA GLY A 290 9.47 7.30 11.54
C GLY A 290 9.90 6.29 12.60
N GLY A 291 10.78 5.33 12.27
CA GLY A 291 11.36 4.34 13.19
C GLY A 291 10.42 3.20 13.59
N VAL A 292 9.30 3.00 12.89
CA VAL A 292 8.29 1.99 13.26
C VAL A 292 8.88 0.58 13.17
N THR A 293 9.65 0.29 12.13
CA THR A 293 10.30 -1.04 11.95
C THR A 293 11.38 -1.32 13.00
N ARG A 294 11.97 -0.28 13.59
CA ARG A 294 12.90 -0.40 14.73
C ARG A 294 12.14 -0.69 16.03
N ARG A 295 11.01 -0.01 16.27
CA ARG A 295 10.21 -0.16 17.50
C ARG A 295 9.35 -1.44 17.53
N PHE A 296 8.94 -1.93 16.36
CA PHE A 296 8.12 -3.13 16.19
C PHE A 296 8.78 -4.14 15.24
N PRO A 297 9.92 -4.74 15.66
CA PRO A 297 10.64 -5.73 14.85
C PRO A 297 9.90 -7.07 14.72
N GLU A 298 8.70 -7.23 15.28
CA GLU A 298 7.85 -8.40 15.07
C GLU A 298 6.81 -8.17 13.97
N LEU A 299 6.63 -6.93 13.51
CA LEU A 299 5.64 -6.61 12.48
C LEU A 299 6.22 -6.67 11.07
N SER A 300 5.34 -7.06 10.16
CA SER A 300 5.51 -6.96 8.71
C SER A 300 4.37 -6.15 8.13
N PHE A 301 4.63 -5.42 7.04
CA PHE A 301 3.68 -4.55 6.36
C PHE A 301 3.53 -5.00 4.91
N GLY A 302 2.30 -5.28 4.50
CA GLY A 302 1.94 -5.58 3.11
C GLY A 302 1.59 -4.31 2.36
N LEU A 303 2.09 -4.15 1.14
CA LEU A 303 1.92 -2.97 0.31
C LEU A 303 1.43 -3.43 -1.07
N LEU A 304 0.12 -3.34 -1.28
CA LEU A 304 -0.59 -4.12 -2.31
C LEU A 304 -0.86 -3.33 -3.60
N GLU A 305 -1.05 -4.07 -4.69
CA GLU A 305 -1.33 -3.59 -6.06
C GLU A 305 -0.34 -2.53 -6.59
N GLY A 306 0.84 -2.42 -5.96
CA GLY A 306 1.79 -1.33 -6.20
C GLY A 306 2.97 -1.71 -7.07
N GLY A 307 3.20 -3.01 -7.29
CA GLY A 307 4.46 -3.52 -7.81
C GLY A 307 5.62 -3.30 -6.81
N VAL A 308 6.84 -3.65 -7.22
CA VAL A 308 8.04 -3.59 -6.35
C VAL A 308 9.11 -2.60 -6.81
N SER A 309 8.99 -2.05 -8.02
CA SER A 309 10.01 -1.18 -8.62
C SER A 309 10.27 0.09 -7.81
N TRP A 310 9.22 0.76 -7.34
CA TRP A 310 9.31 1.94 -6.48
C TRP A 310 9.98 1.61 -5.13
N ALA A 311 9.83 0.37 -4.64
CA ALA A 311 10.43 -0.06 -3.38
C ALA A 311 11.94 -0.30 -3.54
N CYS A 312 12.37 -0.82 -4.69
CA CYS A 312 13.78 -0.94 -5.04
C CYS A 312 14.44 0.45 -5.09
N GLU A 313 13.77 1.42 -5.72
CA GLU A 313 14.22 2.82 -5.76
C GLU A 313 14.27 3.44 -4.35
N LEU A 314 13.23 3.26 -3.55
CA LEU A 314 13.18 3.76 -2.18
C LEU A 314 14.30 3.17 -1.32
N TYR A 315 14.48 1.85 -1.35
CA TYR A 315 15.53 1.16 -0.59
C TYR A 315 16.93 1.63 -1.00
N ALA A 316 17.20 1.72 -2.31
CA ALA A 316 18.46 2.26 -2.81
C ALA A 316 18.66 3.74 -2.44
N GLY A 317 17.58 4.51 -2.45
CA GLY A 317 17.52 5.88 -1.96
C GLY A 317 17.92 5.98 -0.50
N LEU A 318 17.30 5.22 0.40
CA LEU A 318 17.60 5.22 1.83
C LEU A 318 19.08 4.92 2.10
N VAL A 319 19.64 3.89 1.45
CA VAL A 319 21.06 3.53 1.63
C VAL A 319 21.98 4.66 1.13
N SER A 320 21.79 5.12 -0.10
CA SER A 320 22.67 6.11 -0.71
C SER A 320 22.56 7.50 -0.07
N HIS A 321 21.40 7.86 0.48
CA HIS A 321 21.21 9.10 1.22
C HIS A 321 21.84 9.00 2.61
N TRP A 322 21.69 7.87 3.32
CA TRP A 322 22.35 7.69 4.62
C TRP A 322 23.88 7.80 4.51
N GLU A 323 24.50 7.25 3.47
CA GLU A 323 25.96 7.38 3.24
C GLU A 323 26.45 8.82 3.12
N LYS A 324 25.58 9.75 2.69
CA LYS A 324 25.92 11.16 2.41
C LYS A 324 25.36 12.13 3.44
N ARG A 325 24.24 11.79 4.08
CA ARG A 325 23.42 12.69 4.92
C ARG A 325 23.09 12.11 6.30
N ASN A 326 23.86 11.17 6.83
CA ASN A 326 23.76 10.79 8.24
C ASN A 326 24.36 11.85 9.16
N ALA A 327 24.15 11.71 10.47
CA ALA A 327 24.64 12.60 11.52
C ALA A 327 26.13 12.97 11.41
N GLN A 328 26.99 12.07 10.90
CA GLN A 328 28.43 12.29 10.78
C GLN A 328 28.79 12.93 9.43
N SER A 329 28.21 12.43 8.34
CA SER A 329 28.57 12.85 6.97
C SER A 329 27.93 14.17 6.57
N ILE A 330 26.78 14.54 7.15
CA ILE A 330 26.04 15.76 6.83
C ILE A 330 26.90 17.02 6.96
N HIS A 331 27.84 17.03 7.90
CA HIS A 331 28.75 18.15 8.09
C HIS A 331 29.68 18.39 6.89
N GLN A 332 29.84 17.46 5.95
CA GLN A 332 30.56 17.74 4.69
C GLN A 332 29.83 18.76 3.82
N LEU A 333 28.54 18.96 4.05
CA LEU A 333 27.68 19.90 3.33
C LEU A 333 27.49 21.23 4.10
N ASP A 334 28.11 21.37 5.28
CA ASP A 334 28.06 22.58 6.09
C ASP A 334 28.77 23.74 5.34
N PRO A 335 28.04 24.83 4.97
CA PRO A 335 28.61 25.99 4.28
C PRO A 335 29.80 26.62 5.02
N ALA A 336 29.86 26.50 6.35
CA ALA A 336 30.96 27.02 7.16
C ALA A 336 32.30 26.32 6.88
N ARG A 337 32.29 25.11 6.27
CA ARG A 337 33.49 24.34 5.94
C ARG A 337 34.14 24.69 4.60
N ILE A 338 33.56 25.58 3.81
CA ILE A 338 34.12 25.99 2.53
C ILE A 338 35.52 26.60 2.73
N ASP A 339 36.52 26.08 2.00
CA ASP A 339 37.85 26.67 1.91
C ASP A 339 37.76 27.99 1.15
N ARG A 340 37.64 29.07 1.91
CA ARG A 340 37.51 30.43 1.40
C ARG A 340 38.68 30.85 0.52
N ALA A 341 39.91 30.46 0.88
CA ALA A 341 41.11 30.89 0.16
C ALA A 341 41.15 30.22 -1.21
N LEU A 342 40.89 28.92 -1.26
CA LEU A 342 40.77 28.18 -2.52
C LEU A 342 39.61 28.70 -3.36
N LEU A 343 38.46 29.02 -2.76
CA LEU A 343 37.30 29.56 -3.47
C LEU A 343 37.65 30.88 -4.16
N LEU A 344 38.29 31.82 -3.47
CA LEU A 344 38.72 33.09 -4.05
C LEU A 344 39.71 32.91 -5.20
N ASP A 345 40.71 32.05 -5.03
CA ASP A 345 41.67 31.72 -6.08
C ASP A 345 40.99 31.12 -7.33
N LEU A 346 40.02 30.22 -7.16
CA LEU A 346 39.26 29.65 -8.27
C LEU A 346 38.42 30.71 -9.00
N PHE A 347 37.75 31.61 -8.27
CA PHE A 347 36.96 32.69 -8.87
C PHE A 347 37.85 33.72 -9.58
N ASP A 348 39.05 34.00 -9.07
CA ASP A 348 40.03 34.86 -9.75
C ASP A 348 40.56 34.24 -11.04
N ARG A 349 40.90 32.94 -11.02
CA ARG A 349 41.46 32.23 -12.18
C ARG A 349 40.44 31.96 -13.28
N TYR A 350 39.22 31.56 -12.91
CA TYR A 350 38.23 31.03 -13.86
C TYR A 350 36.97 31.90 -14.02
N GLY A 351 36.73 32.87 -13.12
CA GLY A 351 35.57 33.74 -13.20
C GLY A 351 35.66 34.76 -14.35
N ASN A 352 34.50 35.21 -14.82
CA ASN A 352 34.44 36.40 -15.68
C ASN A 352 34.65 37.68 -14.84
N GLU A 353 34.79 38.85 -15.49
CA GLU A 353 35.03 40.13 -14.80
C GLU A 353 34.02 40.46 -13.68
N ARG A 354 32.75 40.04 -13.83
CA ARG A 354 31.74 40.26 -12.77
C ARG A 354 32.00 39.37 -11.56
N MET A 355 32.31 38.10 -11.79
CA MET A 355 32.62 37.14 -10.74
C MET A 355 33.90 37.50 -10.00
N LYS A 356 34.96 37.93 -10.72
CA LYS A 356 36.21 38.38 -10.10
C LYS A 356 35.99 39.60 -9.21
N LYS A 357 35.24 40.59 -9.71
CA LYS A 357 34.93 41.82 -8.96
C LYS A 357 34.18 41.54 -7.66
N GLU A 358 33.24 40.59 -7.68
CA GLU A 358 32.41 40.26 -6.53
C GLU A 358 32.96 39.08 -5.69
N GLY A 359 34.19 38.63 -5.91
CA GLY A 359 34.73 37.39 -5.32
C GLY A 359 34.62 37.32 -3.79
N GLU A 360 34.89 38.41 -3.08
CA GLU A 360 34.74 38.52 -1.62
C GLU A 360 33.28 38.41 -1.16
N ALA A 361 32.36 39.04 -1.89
CA ALA A 361 30.93 38.95 -1.61
C ALA A 361 30.39 37.55 -1.89
N ILE A 362 30.87 36.89 -2.95
CA ILE A 362 30.54 35.51 -3.30
C ILE A 362 31.04 34.56 -2.22
N ALA A 363 32.30 34.70 -1.79
CA ALA A 363 32.88 33.83 -0.75
C ALA A 363 32.14 33.96 0.57
N THR A 364 31.76 35.18 0.94
CA THR A 364 30.93 35.44 2.13
C THR A 364 29.55 34.81 1.99
N ALA A 365 28.89 35.02 0.84
CA ALA A 365 27.58 34.46 0.57
C ALA A 365 27.61 32.93 0.67
N PHE A 366 28.60 32.28 0.07
CA PHE A 366 28.73 30.81 0.06
C PHE A 366 28.86 30.23 1.47
N GLN A 367 29.54 30.90 2.40
CA GLN A 367 29.65 30.46 3.79
C GLN A 367 28.41 30.79 4.65
N SER A 368 27.49 31.60 4.14
CA SER A 368 26.28 32.04 4.85
C SER A 368 24.99 31.77 4.07
N LEU A 369 25.02 30.85 3.10
CA LEU A 369 23.89 30.57 2.20
C LEU A 369 22.69 30.05 2.99
N GLU A 370 22.95 29.18 3.96
CA GLU A 370 21.93 28.42 4.68
C GLU A 370 22.22 28.48 6.19
N PRO A 371 21.21 28.73 7.05
CA PRO A 371 21.37 28.57 8.49
C PRO A 371 21.55 27.09 8.84
N GLU A 372 22.18 26.80 9.98
CA GLU A 372 22.25 25.43 10.50
C GLU A 372 20.82 24.89 10.72
N PRO A 373 20.49 23.69 10.20
CA PRO A 373 19.16 23.12 10.39
C PRO A 373 18.94 22.74 11.86
N PRO A 374 17.67 22.67 12.32
CA PRO A 374 17.35 22.29 13.69
C PRO A 374 17.79 20.86 14.03
N ASP A 375 17.76 19.96 13.04
CA ASP A 375 18.14 18.56 13.18
C ASP A 375 19.10 18.17 12.04
N LEU A 376 20.17 17.45 12.41
CA LEU A 376 21.22 17.01 11.48
C LEU A 376 21.11 15.53 11.10
N ASP A 377 20.32 14.74 11.84
CA ASP A 377 20.16 13.31 11.61
C ASP A 377 18.71 12.96 11.28
N GLU A 378 18.41 12.96 9.99
CA GLU A 378 17.08 12.59 9.46
C GLU A 378 16.76 11.10 9.66
N TYR A 379 17.71 10.29 10.14
CA TYR A 379 17.56 8.86 10.42
C TYR A 379 17.51 8.54 11.92
N ALA A 380 17.49 9.55 12.80
CA ALA A 380 17.62 9.36 14.24
C ALA A 380 16.61 8.34 14.82
N ALA A 381 15.36 8.35 14.36
CA ALA A 381 14.32 7.42 14.81
C ALA A 381 14.58 5.96 14.39
N CYS A 382 15.38 5.72 13.35
CA CYS A 382 15.82 4.39 12.95
C CYS A 382 17.04 3.90 13.76
N GLU A 383 17.75 4.81 14.43
CA GLU A 383 18.98 4.53 15.19
C GLU A 383 20.06 3.81 14.34
N ILE A 384 20.23 4.20 13.07
CA ILE A 384 21.15 3.52 12.14
C ILE A 384 22.61 3.85 12.50
N THR A 385 23.43 2.82 12.70
CA THR A 385 24.85 2.93 13.02
C THR A 385 25.76 2.49 11.88
N GLN A 386 25.26 1.62 11.01
CA GLN A 386 25.90 1.10 9.82
C GLN A 386 24.84 0.87 8.73
N LYS A 387 25.25 0.87 7.46
CA LYS A 387 24.31 0.72 6.32
C LYS A 387 23.52 -0.59 6.37
N GLU A 388 24.10 -1.66 6.93
CA GLU A 388 23.46 -2.95 7.11
C GLU A 388 22.21 -2.87 8.01
N ASP A 389 22.16 -1.91 8.93
CA ASP A 389 20.97 -1.70 9.77
C ASP A 389 19.76 -1.27 8.90
N ILE A 390 19.96 -0.58 7.77
CA ILE A 390 18.88 -0.25 6.82
C ILE A 390 18.32 -1.52 6.20
N ARG A 391 19.18 -2.44 5.74
CA ARG A 391 18.76 -3.74 5.20
C ARG A 391 17.94 -4.50 6.24
N ASP A 392 18.47 -4.59 7.47
CA ASP A 392 17.89 -5.41 8.53
C ASP A 392 16.56 -4.84 9.07
N LEU A 393 16.36 -3.52 8.96
CA LEU A 393 15.11 -2.85 9.31
C LEU A 393 14.10 -2.73 8.16
N PHE A 394 14.52 -2.91 6.91
CA PHE A 394 13.67 -2.74 5.73
C PHE A 394 13.25 -4.08 5.12
N VAL A 395 14.23 -4.88 4.70
CA VAL A 395 13.99 -6.12 3.92
C VAL A 395 13.12 -7.11 4.69
N PRO A 396 13.30 -7.30 6.01
CA PRO A 396 12.46 -8.22 6.76
C PRO A 396 11.04 -7.75 7.05
N ARG A 397 10.69 -6.50 6.71
CA ARG A 397 9.49 -5.82 7.23
C ARG A 397 8.51 -5.44 6.15
N PHE A 398 8.95 -5.22 4.93
CA PHE A 398 8.08 -4.78 3.85
C PHE A 398 7.90 -5.87 2.80
N TYR A 399 6.63 -6.10 2.45
CA TYR A 399 6.20 -7.06 1.44
C TYR A 399 5.40 -6.32 0.37
N PHE A 400 5.67 -6.63 -0.90
CA PHE A 400 5.19 -5.85 -2.04
C PHE A 400 4.32 -6.72 -2.92
N GLY A 401 3.03 -6.43 -2.98
CA GLY A 401 2.08 -7.12 -3.86
C GLY A 401 2.34 -6.77 -5.32
N CYS A 402 2.55 -7.78 -6.15
CA CYS A 402 2.77 -7.64 -7.58
C CYS A 402 1.80 -8.51 -8.35
N GLU A 403 1.15 -7.91 -9.33
CA GLU A 403 0.25 -8.58 -10.28
C GLU A 403 1.00 -9.67 -11.07
N ALA A 404 0.23 -10.62 -11.61
CA ALA A 404 0.76 -11.79 -12.31
C ALA A 404 1.67 -11.42 -13.49
N ASP A 405 1.33 -10.34 -14.20
CA ASP A 405 1.98 -9.91 -15.44
C ASP A 405 3.10 -8.88 -15.23
N ASP A 406 3.49 -8.54 -13.98
CA ASP A 406 4.49 -7.50 -13.72
C ASP A 406 5.94 -8.01 -13.93
N PRO A 407 6.62 -7.65 -15.05
CA PRO A 407 7.99 -8.09 -15.28
C PRO A 407 8.99 -7.43 -14.32
N MET A 408 8.60 -6.35 -13.64
CA MET A 408 9.46 -5.64 -12.70
C MET A 408 9.65 -6.41 -11.40
N VAL A 409 8.91 -7.50 -11.16
CA VAL A 409 9.17 -8.46 -10.07
C VAL A 409 10.63 -8.93 -10.08
N ALA A 410 11.25 -9.06 -11.27
CA ALA A 410 12.67 -9.42 -11.41
C ALA A 410 13.61 -8.53 -10.59
N TRP A 411 13.27 -7.24 -10.42
CA TRP A 411 14.11 -6.28 -9.69
C TRP A 411 14.16 -6.57 -8.20
N ALA A 412 13.13 -7.20 -7.64
CA ALA A 412 13.13 -7.61 -6.24
C ALA A 412 14.17 -8.70 -5.96
N PHE A 413 14.41 -9.61 -6.92
CA PHE A 413 15.27 -10.78 -6.74
C PHE A 413 16.70 -10.59 -7.28
N ASP A 414 16.97 -9.51 -8.03
CA ASP A 414 18.28 -9.25 -8.62
C ASP A 414 19.28 -8.64 -7.62
N GLU A 415 20.19 -9.48 -7.13
CA GLU A 415 21.26 -9.08 -6.19
C GLU A 415 22.26 -8.05 -6.76
N ARG A 416 22.24 -7.79 -8.08
CA ARG A 416 23.16 -6.84 -8.71
C ARG A 416 22.71 -5.39 -8.61
N ILE A 417 21.40 -5.16 -8.46
CA ILE A 417 20.82 -3.81 -8.51
C ILE A 417 20.54 -3.25 -7.11
N ASN A 418 20.12 -4.10 -6.18
CA ASN A 418 19.74 -3.67 -4.83
C ASN A 418 21.00 -3.57 -3.94
N PRO A 419 21.20 -2.45 -3.22
CA PRO A 419 22.36 -2.32 -2.34
C PRO A 419 22.49 -3.46 -1.34
N MET A 420 23.74 -3.86 -1.10
CA MET A 420 24.11 -5.00 -0.25
C MET A 420 23.61 -6.36 -0.77
N GLY A 421 23.25 -6.46 -2.06
CA GLY A 421 22.73 -7.71 -2.65
C GLY A 421 21.38 -8.12 -2.08
N ALA A 422 20.61 -7.16 -1.57
CA ALA A 422 19.34 -7.45 -0.92
C ALA A 422 18.29 -7.95 -1.91
N GLN A 423 17.58 -9.00 -1.55
CA GLN A 423 16.36 -9.41 -2.24
C GLN A 423 15.14 -8.85 -1.50
N LEU A 424 14.31 -8.07 -2.20
CA LEU A 424 13.08 -7.52 -1.64
C LEU A 424 11.95 -8.55 -1.71
N ARG A 425 10.99 -8.45 -0.80
CA ARG A 425 9.93 -9.46 -0.64
C ARG A 425 8.72 -9.17 -1.52
N ALA A 426 8.91 -9.34 -2.83
CA ALA A 426 7.77 -9.35 -3.77
C ALA A 426 6.89 -10.57 -3.48
N MET A 427 5.57 -10.39 -3.51
CA MET A 427 4.59 -11.44 -3.26
C MET A 427 3.49 -11.40 -4.32
N PHE A 428 3.04 -12.58 -4.71
CA PHE A 428 2.03 -12.75 -5.74
C PHE A 428 0.67 -12.19 -5.31
N SER A 429 0.13 -11.35 -6.18
CA SER A 429 -1.18 -10.72 -6.10
C SER A 429 -1.92 -11.03 -7.39
N SER A 430 -3.08 -11.70 -7.34
CA SER A 430 -3.76 -12.05 -8.58
C SER A 430 -4.61 -10.93 -9.16
N ASP A 431 -5.04 -9.99 -8.32
CA ASP A 431 -6.03 -8.95 -8.62
C ASP A 431 -7.34 -9.46 -9.27
N MET A 432 -7.77 -10.68 -8.90
CA MET A 432 -8.83 -11.37 -9.63
C MET A 432 -10.17 -10.64 -9.58
N GLY A 433 -10.80 -10.43 -10.74
CA GLY A 433 -12.11 -9.78 -10.85
C GLY A 433 -12.05 -8.33 -11.34
N HIS A 434 -10.85 -7.78 -11.51
CA HIS A 434 -10.60 -6.50 -12.15
C HIS A 434 -10.27 -6.64 -13.65
N TRP A 435 -10.12 -5.49 -14.33
CA TRP A 435 -10.15 -5.37 -15.80
C TRP A 435 -8.83 -5.81 -16.47
N ASP A 436 -7.75 -5.71 -15.72
CA ASP A 436 -6.38 -6.22 -15.90
C ASP A 436 -6.33 -7.75 -15.86
N VAL A 437 -7.34 -8.42 -15.29
CA VAL A 437 -7.48 -9.89 -15.31
C VAL A 437 -8.63 -10.31 -16.24
N PRO A 438 -8.43 -10.36 -17.57
CA PRO A 438 -9.49 -10.66 -18.53
C PRO A 438 -10.00 -12.11 -18.45
N GLU A 439 -9.14 -13.05 -18.06
CA GLU A 439 -9.46 -14.48 -17.91
C GLU A 439 -8.81 -15.07 -16.63
N MET A 440 -9.61 -15.33 -15.60
CA MET A 440 -9.13 -15.85 -14.32
C MET A 440 -8.46 -17.23 -14.44
N SER A 441 -8.83 -18.04 -15.44
CA SER A 441 -8.17 -19.32 -15.70
C SER A 441 -6.71 -19.18 -16.14
N GLY A 442 -6.27 -17.99 -16.55
CA GLY A 442 -4.89 -17.68 -16.95
C GLY A 442 -4.01 -17.12 -15.83
N ILE A 443 -4.52 -16.95 -14.61
CA ILE A 443 -3.81 -16.24 -13.53
C ILE A 443 -2.41 -16.82 -13.23
N LEU A 444 -2.31 -18.11 -12.89
CA LEU A 444 -1.00 -18.71 -12.62
C LEU A 444 -0.17 -18.91 -13.89
N GLU A 445 -0.84 -19.10 -15.03
CA GLU A 445 -0.19 -19.14 -16.33
C GLU A 445 0.60 -17.86 -16.62
N GLU A 446 -0.03 -16.70 -16.44
CA GLU A 446 0.58 -15.38 -16.63
C GLU A 446 1.74 -15.14 -15.65
N ALA A 447 1.56 -15.48 -14.37
CA ALA A 447 2.66 -15.42 -13.40
C ALA A 447 3.85 -16.31 -13.78
N TRP A 448 3.59 -17.50 -14.34
CA TRP A 448 4.64 -18.43 -14.76
C TRP A 448 5.44 -17.93 -15.98
N GLU A 449 4.92 -16.97 -16.74
CA GLU A 449 5.66 -16.34 -17.85
C GLU A 449 6.94 -15.66 -17.33
N LEU A 450 6.98 -15.19 -16.08
CA LEU A 450 8.21 -14.70 -15.44
C LEU A 450 9.34 -15.74 -15.43
N VAL A 451 9.02 -17.03 -15.33
CA VAL A 451 10.01 -18.11 -15.42
C VAL A 451 10.34 -18.43 -16.86
N GLU A 452 9.33 -18.49 -17.74
CA GLU A 452 9.53 -18.81 -19.16
C GLU A 452 10.37 -17.75 -19.89
N ASP A 453 10.19 -16.48 -19.53
CA ASP A 453 10.93 -15.34 -20.08
C ASP A 453 12.29 -15.11 -19.39
N GLY A 454 12.58 -15.86 -18.33
CA GLY A 454 13.85 -15.79 -17.59
C GLY A 454 13.99 -14.56 -16.68
N ASN A 455 12.86 -13.94 -16.30
CA ASN A 455 12.81 -12.90 -15.27
C ASN A 455 13.06 -13.46 -13.87
N LEU A 456 12.58 -14.67 -13.60
CA LEU A 456 12.81 -15.43 -12.37
C LEU A 456 13.31 -16.84 -12.71
N ASP A 457 14.06 -17.44 -11.78
CA ASP A 457 14.23 -18.89 -11.76
C ASP A 457 13.12 -19.56 -10.93
N GLU A 458 13.06 -20.89 -10.91
CA GLU A 458 12.02 -21.62 -10.16
C GLU A 458 12.06 -21.35 -8.65
N ALA A 459 13.23 -21.04 -8.09
CA ALA A 459 13.37 -20.73 -6.67
C ALA A 459 12.81 -19.34 -6.35
N GLY A 460 13.14 -18.32 -7.15
CA GLY A 460 12.56 -16.98 -7.07
C GLY A 460 11.05 -17.00 -7.30
N PHE A 461 10.57 -17.84 -8.24
CA PHE A 461 9.13 -18.03 -8.45
C PHE A 461 8.45 -18.65 -7.23
N ARG A 462 9.03 -19.68 -6.61
CA ARG A 462 8.53 -20.24 -5.34
C ARG A 462 8.45 -19.16 -4.26
N ASP A 463 9.47 -18.32 -4.16
CA ASP A 463 9.47 -17.26 -3.17
C ASP A 463 8.39 -16.21 -3.44
N PHE A 464 8.18 -15.86 -4.70
CA PHE A 464 7.14 -14.94 -5.14
C PHE A 464 5.72 -15.45 -4.84
N VAL A 465 5.39 -16.68 -5.26
CA VAL A 465 4.01 -17.21 -5.17
C VAL A 465 3.70 -17.96 -3.89
N PHE A 466 4.69 -18.24 -3.04
CA PHE A 466 4.50 -19.06 -1.85
C PHE A 466 5.27 -18.57 -0.63
N THR A 467 6.61 -18.56 -0.68
CA THR A 467 7.42 -18.31 0.54
C THR A 467 7.18 -16.92 1.12
N ASN A 468 7.17 -15.86 0.29
CA ASN A 468 6.95 -14.49 0.75
C ASN A 468 5.53 -14.27 1.27
N PRO A 469 4.45 -14.66 0.56
CA PRO A 469 3.09 -14.64 1.12
C PRO A 469 2.99 -15.35 2.48
N VAL A 470 3.56 -16.57 2.59
CA VAL A 470 3.53 -17.32 3.85
C VAL A 470 4.28 -16.58 4.95
N ARG A 471 5.50 -16.11 4.68
CA ARG A 471 6.31 -15.36 5.66
C ARG A 471 5.59 -14.09 6.10
N PHE A 472 4.93 -13.36 5.21
CA PHE A 472 4.21 -12.13 5.55
C PHE A 472 3.20 -12.36 6.68
N TYR A 473 2.25 -13.26 6.46
CA TYR A 473 1.20 -13.54 7.44
C TYR A 473 1.74 -14.24 8.70
N THR A 474 2.73 -15.13 8.53
CA THR A 474 3.25 -15.92 9.65
C THR A 474 4.29 -15.20 10.51
N THR A 475 4.80 -14.04 10.08
CA THR A 475 5.75 -13.23 10.88
C THR A 475 5.17 -12.92 12.27
N VAL A 476 3.90 -12.53 12.32
CA VAL A 476 3.19 -12.17 13.56
C VAL A 476 2.19 -13.25 13.99
N ASN A 477 1.75 -14.12 13.07
CA ASN A 477 0.79 -15.19 13.33
C ASN A 477 1.26 -16.55 12.82
N PRO A 478 2.05 -17.30 13.61
CA PRO A 478 2.51 -18.65 13.22
C PRO A 478 1.36 -19.61 12.89
N ASP A 479 0.15 -19.35 13.40
CA ASP A 479 -1.03 -20.21 13.24
C ASP A 479 -1.90 -19.79 12.04
N PHE A 480 -1.52 -18.78 11.25
CA PHE A 480 -2.38 -18.20 10.20
C PHE A 480 -2.90 -19.24 9.20
N PHE A 481 -2.09 -20.22 8.82
CA PHE A 481 -2.43 -21.26 7.85
C PHE A 481 -2.92 -22.57 8.47
N VAL A 482 -3.11 -22.65 9.79
CA VAL A 482 -3.67 -23.85 10.44
C VAL A 482 -5.11 -24.09 9.94
N GLY A 483 -5.42 -25.35 9.60
CA GLY A 483 -6.70 -25.78 9.05
C GLY A 483 -6.88 -25.46 7.56
N THR A 484 -5.84 -24.98 6.87
CA THR A 484 -5.88 -24.65 5.45
C THR A 484 -5.24 -25.72 4.58
N ARG A 485 -5.52 -25.69 3.27
CA ARG A 485 -4.87 -26.57 2.29
C ARG A 485 -3.34 -26.45 2.26
N VAL A 486 -2.79 -25.34 2.71
CA VAL A 486 -1.34 -25.05 2.67
C VAL A 486 -0.66 -25.20 4.02
N GLU A 487 -1.36 -25.72 5.04
CA GLU A 487 -0.86 -25.83 6.42
C GLU A 487 0.49 -26.56 6.51
N ALA A 488 0.61 -27.72 5.84
CA ALA A 488 1.77 -28.59 5.96
C ALA A 488 3.03 -27.92 5.39
N GLU A 489 2.93 -27.30 4.22
CA GLU A 489 4.03 -26.62 3.56
C GLU A 489 4.34 -25.27 4.22
N ALA A 490 3.33 -24.56 4.72
CA ALA A 490 3.55 -23.33 5.50
C ALA A 490 4.32 -23.62 6.81
N ALA A 491 4.01 -24.73 7.49
CA ALA A 491 4.74 -25.16 8.68
C ALA A 491 6.22 -25.50 8.37
N GLN A 492 6.53 -25.98 7.16
CA GLN A 492 7.90 -26.22 6.73
C GLN A 492 8.70 -24.91 6.60
N ILE A 493 8.09 -23.85 6.03
CA ILE A 493 8.73 -22.52 5.92
C ILE A 493 9.06 -21.96 7.31
N LEU A 494 8.16 -22.13 8.27
CA LEU A 494 8.38 -21.72 9.66
C LEU A 494 9.50 -22.51 10.34
N ALA A 495 9.60 -23.82 10.07
CA ALA A 495 10.61 -24.69 10.67
C ALA A 495 12.03 -24.42 10.15
N THR A 496 12.17 -23.94 8.91
CA THR A 496 13.48 -23.64 8.30
C THR A 496 14.09 -22.31 8.77
N GLY A 497 13.34 -21.48 9.50
CA GLY A 497 13.79 -20.17 9.96
C GLY A 497 13.91 -19.14 8.83
N SER A 498 13.77 -17.86 9.17
CA SER A 498 13.97 -16.74 8.26
C SER A 498 15.47 -16.49 8.07
N GLU A 499 16.16 -17.35 7.32
CA GLU A 499 17.44 -16.96 6.68
C GLU A 499 17.19 -15.86 5.64
#